data_AF-A0A2W4SM03-F1
#
_entry.id   AF-A0A2W4SM03-F1
#
_cell.length_a   1.000
_cell.length_b   1.000
_cell.length_c   1.000
_cell.angle_alpha   90.00
_cell.angle_beta   90.00
_cell.angle_gamma   90.00
#
_symmetry.space_group_name_H-M   'P 1'
#
loop_
_entity.id
_entity.type
_entity.pdbx_description
1 polymer ?
#
loop_
_entity_poly.entity_id
_entity_poly.type
_entity_poly.pdbx_seq_one_letter_code
_entity_poly.pdbx_strand_id
1 'polypeptide(L)'
;SPTARREIAAEIARQLDAFEDRLGRAPDFIDGHQHVHVLPGVRRAVLDAVAVRYPAGSVYLRDPADSAASIQARGVAVGKALTISALALGLRVAALRRGIPVNRGFSGVAPFDPERDFGADLARFLLRPGPEHLVMCHPGFVDDELARLDPVIETRPIEHAALAAFVPGLPMVRFSRLR
;
A
#
# COMPACT_ATOMS: atom_id res chain seq x y z
N SER A 1 -16.40 4.79 -19.25
CA SER A 1 -17.64 5.54 -19.54
C SER A 1 -18.10 6.28 -18.28
N PRO A 2 -19.06 7.22 -18.36
CA PRO A 2 -19.71 7.80 -17.18
C PRO A 2 -20.33 6.73 -16.26
N THR A 3 -20.89 5.67 -16.84
CA THR A 3 -21.44 4.51 -16.11
C THR A 3 -20.38 3.83 -15.27
N ALA A 4 -19.25 3.43 -15.86
CA ALA A 4 -18.15 2.78 -15.12
C ALA A 4 -17.62 3.65 -13.96
N ARG A 5 -17.54 4.98 -14.15
CA ARG A 5 -17.13 5.88 -13.06
C ARG A 5 -18.12 5.88 -11.89
N ARG A 6 -19.42 5.82 -12.16
CA ARG A 6 -20.45 5.73 -11.11
C ARG A 6 -20.39 4.37 -10.40
N GLU A 7 -20.20 3.29 -11.15
CA GLU A 7 -20.07 1.95 -10.59
C GLU A 7 -18.85 1.84 -9.68
N ILE A 8 -17.69 2.36 -10.11
CA ILE A 8 -16.47 2.42 -9.30
C ILE A 8 -16.70 3.24 -8.01
N ALA A 9 -17.33 4.41 -8.12
CA ALA A 9 -17.61 5.23 -6.94
C ALA A 9 -18.57 4.55 -5.97
N ALA A 10 -19.62 3.89 -6.48
CA ALA A 10 -20.57 3.13 -5.67
C ALA A 10 -19.91 1.92 -5.00
N GLU A 11 -18.98 1.25 -5.70
CA GLU A 11 -18.22 0.13 -5.15
C GLU A 11 -17.28 0.57 -4.03
N ILE A 12 -16.54 1.67 -4.22
CA ILE A 12 -15.69 2.22 -3.17
C ILE A 12 -16.52 2.60 -1.94
N ALA A 13 -17.68 3.22 -2.14
CA ALA A 13 -18.58 3.54 -1.03
C ALA A 13 -19.00 2.29 -0.26
N ARG A 14 -19.42 1.22 -0.96
CA ARG A 14 -19.80 -0.06 -0.33
C ARG A 14 -18.65 -0.72 0.44
N GLN A 15 -17.42 -0.65 -0.07
CA GLN A 15 -16.27 -1.19 0.65
C GLN A 15 -15.98 -0.41 1.94
N LEU A 16 -16.13 0.92 1.91
CA LEU A 16 -16.00 1.74 3.11
C LEU A 16 -17.15 1.50 4.10
N ASP A 17 -18.39 1.39 3.63
CA ASP A 17 -19.55 1.01 4.45
C ASP A 17 -19.30 -0.35 5.12
N ALA A 18 -18.91 -1.37 4.36
CA ALA A 18 -18.65 -2.71 4.89
C ALA A 18 -17.52 -2.73 5.93
N PHE A 19 -16.47 -1.92 5.73
CA PHE A 19 -15.40 -1.76 6.72
C PHE A 19 -15.96 -1.15 8.01
N GLU A 20 -16.68 -0.04 7.92
CA GLU A 20 -17.22 0.65 9.08
C GLU A 20 -18.26 -0.18 9.84
N ASP A 21 -19.17 -0.84 9.13
CA ASP A 21 -20.18 -1.73 9.70
C ASP A 21 -19.53 -2.87 10.50
N ARG A 22 -18.41 -3.40 10.00
CA ARG A 22 -17.73 -4.53 10.62
C ARG A 22 -16.80 -4.14 11.76
N LEU A 23 -16.17 -2.97 11.68
CA LEU A 23 -15.14 -2.50 12.63
C LEU A 23 -15.69 -1.46 13.63
N GLY A 24 -16.86 -0.87 13.37
CA GLY A 24 -17.49 0.18 14.18
C GLY A 24 -16.74 1.51 14.16
N ARG A 25 -15.86 1.75 13.20
CA ARG A 25 -14.99 2.94 13.12
C ARG A 25 -14.48 3.19 11.69
N ALA A 26 -14.06 4.42 11.45
CA ALA A 26 -13.33 4.79 10.23
C ALA A 26 -11.98 4.04 10.10
N PRO A 27 -11.50 3.79 8.86
CA PRO A 27 -10.18 3.25 8.62
C PRO A 27 -9.08 4.27 8.98
N ASP A 28 -8.01 3.83 9.64
CA ASP A 28 -6.82 4.67 9.84
C ASP A 28 -5.96 4.77 8.55
N PHE A 29 -6.07 3.76 7.69
CA PHE A 29 -5.22 3.57 6.52
C PHE A 29 -6.02 2.95 5.37
N ILE A 30 -5.80 3.46 4.16
CA ILE A 30 -6.36 2.95 2.90
C ILE A 30 -5.22 2.68 1.92
N ASP A 31 -5.33 1.56 1.21
CA ASP A 31 -4.57 1.26 0.00
C ASP A 31 -5.50 0.65 -1.07
N GLY A 32 -4.92 0.01 -2.07
CA GLY A 32 -5.67 -0.76 -3.06
C GLY A 32 -4.91 -2.03 -3.38
N HIS A 33 -5.61 -3.16 -3.43
CA HIS A 33 -5.05 -4.41 -3.93
C HIS A 33 -4.48 -4.21 -5.34
N GLN A 34 -3.31 -4.77 -5.61
CA GLN A 34 -2.57 -4.53 -6.87
C GLN A 34 -2.34 -3.03 -7.20
N HIS A 35 -2.39 -2.15 -6.19
CA HIS A 35 -2.27 -0.71 -6.32
C HIS A 35 -3.34 -0.06 -7.22
N VAL A 36 -4.50 -0.70 -7.41
CA VAL A 36 -5.57 -0.18 -8.29
C VAL A 36 -6.05 1.22 -7.91
N HIS A 37 -5.88 1.63 -6.65
CA HIS A 37 -6.25 2.96 -6.15
C HIS A 37 -5.47 4.10 -6.81
N VAL A 38 -4.35 3.82 -7.49
CA VAL A 38 -3.58 4.85 -8.20
C VAL A 38 -4.02 5.05 -9.65
N LEU A 39 -4.77 4.10 -10.21
CA LEU A 39 -5.17 4.12 -11.61
C LEU A 39 -6.08 5.31 -11.92
N PRO A 40 -5.94 6.00 -13.07
CA PRO A 40 -6.70 7.22 -13.39
C PRO A 40 -8.22 7.07 -13.28
N GLY A 41 -8.76 5.89 -13.57
CA GLY A 41 -10.19 5.59 -13.49
C GLY A 41 -10.73 5.38 -12.08
N VAL A 42 -9.86 5.05 -11.11
CA VAL A 42 -10.22 4.66 -9.73
C VAL A 42 -9.82 5.74 -8.74
N ARG A 43 -8.60 6.28 -8.90
CA ARG A 43 -7.98 7.26 -8.00
C ARG A 43 -8.91 8.39 -7.59
N ARG A 44 -9.60 9.01 -8.55
CA ARG A 44 -10.50 10.13 -8.24
C ARG A 44 -11.61 9.71 -7.29
N ALA A 45 -12.23 8.55 -7.53
CA ALA A 45 -13.32 8.07 -6.70
C ALA A 45 -12.86 7.73 -5.28
N VAL A 46 -11.66 7.14 -5.12
CA VAL A 46 -11.07 6.90 -3.79
C VAL A 46 -10.83 8.21 -3.05
N LEU A 47 -10.16 9.16 -3.70
CA LEU A 47 -9.82 10.44 -3.07
C LEU A 47 -11.07 11.26 -2.72
N ASP A 48 -12.06 11.32 -3.61
CA ASP A 48 -13.31 12.05 -3.39
C ASP A 48 -14.14 11.39 -2.29
N ALA A 49 -14.22 10.05 -2.24
CA ALA A 49 -14.93 9.32 -1.18
C ALA A 49 -14.32 9.58 0.21
N VAL A 50 -12.99 9.51 0.33
CA VAL A 50 -12.30 9.77 1.60
C VAL A 50 -12.50 11.22 2.05
N ALA A 51 -12.34 12.18 1.14
CA ALA A 51 -12.44 13.60 1.45
C ALA A 51 -13.85 14.03 1.88
N VAL A 52 -14.89 13.39 1.33
CA VAL A 52 -16.29 13.68 1.68
C VAL A 52 -16.68 13.01 3.00
N ARG A 53 -16.20 11.77 3.23
CA ARG A 53 -16.68 10.92 4.32
C ARG A 53 -15.98 11.16 5.64
N TYR A 54 -14.69 11.53 5.61
CA TYR A 54 -13.86 11.59 6.82
C TYR A 54 -13.24 12.97 7.05
N PRO A 55 -12.99 13.36 8.32
CA PRO A 55 -12.25 14.57 8.63
C PRO A 55 -10.86 14.60 7.96
N ALA A 56 -10.43 15.76 7.48
CA ALA A 56 -9.10 15.93 6.91
C ALA A 56 -8.01 15.47 7.91
N GLY A 57 -7.02 14.72 7.42
CA GLY A 57 -5.93 14.18 8.24
C GLY A 57 -6.27 12.91 9.04
N SER A 58 -7.52 12.46 9.07
CA SER A 58 -7.92 11.29 9.87
C SER A 58 -7.62 9.94 9.21
N VAL A 59 -7.56 9.90 7.87
CA VAL A 59 -7.29 8.69 7.08
C VAL A 59 -6.01 8.85 6.30
N TYR A 60 -5.11 7.89 6.44
CA TYR A 60 -3.85 7.84 5.70
C TYR A 60 -4.00 7.05 4.40
N LEU A 61 -3.48 7.54 3.28
CA LEU A 61 -3.54 6.83 2.00
C LEU A 61 -2.14 6.40 1.56
N ARG A 62 -2.00 5.16 1.08
CA ARG A 62 -0.75 4.70 0.46
C ARG A 62 -0.45 5.48 -0.83
N ASP A 63 0.72 6.10 -0.89
CA ASP A 63 1.37 6.47 -2.15
C ASP A 63 2.46 5.43 -2.47
N PRO A 64 2.26 4.53 -3.46
CA PRO A 64 3.24 3.52 -3.79
C PRO A 64 4.36 4.06 -4.71
N ALA A 65 4.47 5.37 -4.87
CA ALA A 65 5.57 6.01 -5.60
C ALA A 65 6.86 6.10 -4.79
N ASP A 66 7.99 5.96 -5.49
CA ASP A 66 9.31 6.32 -4.99
C ASP A 66 10.20 6.76 -6.16
N SER A 67 11.31 7.44 -5.85
CA SER A 67 12.33 7.87 -6.79
C SER A 67 13.01 6.68 -7.47
N ALA A 68 13.29 6.80 -8.77
CA ALA A 68 13.98 5.77 -9.54
C ALA A 68 15.35 5.41 -8.92
N ALA A 69 16.07 6.39 -8.39
CA ALA A 69 17.37 6.18 -7.76
C ALA A 69 17.27 5.38 -6.45
N SER A 70 16.21 5.56 -5.66
CA SER A 70 15.98 4.74 -4.45
C SER A 70 15.54 3.33 -4.83
N ILE A 71 14.64 3.18 -5.82
CA ILE A 71 14.23 1.87 -6.36
C ILE A 71 15.45 1.08 -6.86
N GLN A 72 16.33 1.70 -7.65
CA GLN A 72 17.54 1.06 -8.16
C GLN A 72 18.51 0.67 -7.03
N ALA A 73 18.71 1.53 -6.04
CA ALA A 73 19.57 1.22 -4.89
C ALA A 73 19.07 -0.01 -4.12
N ARG A 74 17.74 -0.17 -3.99
CA ARG A 74 17.12 -1.33 -3.35
C ARG A 74 17.20 -2.57 -4.23
N GLY A 75 17.16 -2.46 -5.55
CA GLY A 75 17.45 -3.59 -6.47
C GLY A 75 16.49 -4.79 -6.39
N VAL A 76 15.33 -4.64 -5.74
CA VAL A 76 14.31 -5.70 -5.64
C VAL A 76 13.13 -5.35 -6.55
N ALA A 77 12.73 -6.28 -7.41
CA ALA A 77 11.62 -6.13 -8.37
C ALA A 77 11.59 -4.78 -9.11
N VAL A 78 12.77 -4.28 -9.53
CA VAL A 78 12.98 -2.91 -10.02
C VAL A 78 11.99 -2.50 -11.10
N GLY A 79 11.76 -3.36 -12.10
CA GLY A 79 10.81 -3.08 -13.19
C GLY A 79 9.39 -2.87 -12.67
N LYS A 80 8.89 -3.79 -11.85
CA LYS A 80 7.55 -3.73 -11.23
C LYS A 80 7.41 -2.47 -10.35
N ALA A 81 8.42 -2.16 -9.55
CA ALA A 81 8.43 -0.98 -8.69
C ALA A 81 8.42 0.33 -9.49
N LEU A 82 9.19 0.41 -10.58
CA LEU A 82 9.16 1.57 -11.48
C LEU A 82 7.80 1.74 -12.17
N THR A 83 7.19 0.65 -12.63
CA THR A 83 5.83 0.68 -13.21
C THR A 83 4.80 1.19 -12.21
N ILE A 84 4.80 0.67 -10.99
CA ILE A 84 3.87 1.11 -9.93
C ILE A 84 4.10 2.60 -9.61
N SER A 85 5.36 3.02 -9.49
CA SER A 85 5.70 4.43 -9.22
C SER A 85 5.23 5.36 -10.34
N ALA A 86 5.37 4.95 -11.60
CA ALA A 86 4.87 5.71 -12.74
C ALA A 86 3.34 5.84 -12.73
N LEU A 87 2.61 4.75 -12.43
CA LEU A 87 1.15 4.77 -12.32
C LEU A 87 0.65 5.67 -11.19
N ALA A 88 1.45 5.81 -10.11
CA ALA A 88 1.14 6.65 -8.97
C ALA A 88 1.43 8.15 -9.17
N LEU A 89 1.96 8.55 -10.33
CA LEU A 89 2.36 9.93 -10.57
C LEU A 89 1.23 10.94 -10.29
N GLY A 90 1.55 11.92 -9.45
CA GLY A 90 0.63 12.99 -9.04
C GLY A 90 -0.40 12.59 -7.98
N LEU A 91 -0.46 11.32 -7.55
CA LEU A 91 -1.38 10.86 -6.50
C LEU A 91 -1.25 11.71 -5.24
N ARG A 92 -0.03 11.83 -4.71
CA ARG A 92 0.29 12.64 -3.53
C ARG A 92 -0.26 14.05 -3.61
N VAL A 93 -0.01 14.75 -4.73
CA VAL A 93 -0.50 16.14 -4.89
C VAL A 93 -2.02 16.19 -4.83
N ALA A 94 -2.72 15.24 -5.46
CA ALA A 94 -4.18 15.22 -5.44
C ALA A 94 -4.77 14.82 -4.09
N ALA A 95 -4.11 13.94 -3.34
CA ALA A 95 -4.48 13.54 -1.98
C ALA A 95 -4.30 14.71 -1.00
N LEU A 96 -3.13 15.35 -1.01
CA LEU A 96 -2.84 16.50 -0.14
C LEU A 96 -3.77 17.69 -0.38
N ARG A 97 -4.16 17.96 -1.64
CA ARG A 97 -5.17 18.98 -1.96
C ARG A 97 -6.55 18.71 -1.35
N ARG A 98 -6.82 17.47 -0.93
CA ARG A 98 -8.04 17.05 -0.24
C ARG A 98 -7.83 16.83 1.26
N GLY A 99 -6.67 17.21 1.80
CA GLY A 99 -6.33 16.99 3.21
C GLY A 99 -6.09 15.52 3.57
N ILE A 100 -5.72 14.68 2.59
CA ILE A 100 -5.44 13.25 2.82
C ILE A 100 -3.92 13.07 2.90
N PRO A 101 -3.36 12.72 4.08
CA PRO A 101 -1.93 12.44 4.24
C PRO A 101 -1.55 11.13 3.52
N VAL A 102 -0.29 11.07 3.07
CA VAL A 102 0.29 9.91 2.37
C VAL A 102 1.73 9.68 2.79
N ASN A 103 2.26 8.48 2.57
CA ASN A 103 3.67 8.17 2.81
C ASN A 103 4.61 8.89 1.85
N ARG A 104 5.86 9.05 2.29
CA ARG A 104 6.96 9.64 1.53
C ARG A 104 8.09 8.63 1.51
N GLY A 105 8.19 7.90 0.41
CA GLY A 105 9.03 6.71 0.25
C GLY A 105 8.20 5.43 0.33
N PHE A 106 8.45 4.50 -0.59
CA PHE A 106 7.72 3.25 -0.68
C PHE A 106 8.62 2.10 -1.16
N SER A 107 8.51 0.95 -0.51
CA SER A 107 9.23 -0.28 -0.86
C SER A 107 8.40 -1.51 -0.49
N GLY A 108 8.97 -2.71 -0.63
CA GLY A 108 8.21 -3.95 -0.40
C GLY A 108 7.48 -4.49 -1.63
N VAL A 109 7.78 -3.94 -2.81
CA VAL A 109 7.35 -4.55 -4.08
C VAL A 109 8.16 -5.84 -4.26
N ALA A 110 7.50 -6.98 -4.06
CA ALA A 110 8.12 -8.29 -4.17
C ALA A 110 7.81 -8.96 -5.52
N PRO A 111 8.73 -9.81 -6.03
CA PRO A 111 8.50 -10.66 -7.20
C PRO A 111 7.68 -11.92 -6.88
N PHE A 112 7.40 -12.21 -5.59
CA PHE A 112 6.75 -13.44 -5.12
C PHE A 112 7.49 -14.73 -5.50
N ASP A 113 8.82 -14.68 -5.41
CA ASP A 113 9.72 -15.80 -5.66
C ASP A 113 10.13 -16.43 -4.31
N PRO A 114 9.73 -17.68 -4.01
CA PRO A 114 9.98 -18.34 -2.72
C PRO A 114 11.46 -18.70 -2.50
N GLU A 115 12.28 -18.71 -3.55
CA GLU A 115 13.72 -19.00 -3.44
C GLU A 115 14.53 -17.78 -2.97
N ARG A 116 13.90 -16.62 -2.83
CA ARG A 116 14.57 -15.40 -2.38
C ARG A 116 14.73 -15.36 -0.86
N ASP A 117 15.86 -14.82 -0.43
CA ASP A 117 16.05 -14.40 0.95
C ASP A 117 15.25 -13.11 1.24
N PHE A 118 14.03 -13.29 1.74
CA PHE A 118 13.18 -12.17 2.12
C PHE A 118 13.75 -11.35 3.29
N GLY A 119 14.55 -11.97 4.18
CA GLY A 119 15.23 -11.24 5.26
C GLY A 119 16.25 -10.24 4.71
N ALA A 120 17.03 -10.66 3.71
CA ALA A 120 17.89 -9.75 2.96
C ALA A 120 17.09 -8.68 2.21
N ASP A 121 15.95 -9.03 1.61
CA ASP A 121 15.08 -8.05 0.94
C ASP A 121 14.50 -7.01 1.91
N LEU A 122 14.12 -7.38 3.14
CA LEU A 122 13.70 -6.44 4.18
C LEU A 122 14.79 -5.41 4.49
N ALA A 123 16.04 -5.85 4.64
CA ALA A 123 17.17 -4.94 4.84
C ALA A 123 17.37 -4.00 3.63
N ARG A 124 17.22 -4.53 2.41
CA ARG A 124 17.28 -3.73 1.18
C ARG A 124 16.14 -2.73 1.10
N PHE A 125 14.93 -3.07 1.52
CA PHE A 125 13.78 -2.17 1.53
C PHE A 125 13.99 -0.92 2.39
N LEU A 126 14.89 -0.98 3.37
CA LEU A 126 15.27 0.15 4.21
C LEU A 126 16.42 1.00 3.64
N LEU A 127 16.99 0.65 2.48
CA LEU A 127 17.98 1.51 1.82
C LEU A 127 17.31 2.76 1.23
N ARG A 128 17.90 3.92 1.52
CA ARG A 128 17.40 5.25 1.11
C ARG A 128 15.91 5.42 1.48
N PRO A 129 15.55 5.33 2.77
CA PRO A 129 14.17 5.51 3.19
C PRO A 129 13.77 6.97 2.97
N GLY A 130 12.52 7.20 2.61
CA GLY A 130 11.96 8.56 2.69
C GLY A 130 11.61 8.93 4.15
N PRO A 131 11.20 10.19 4.42
CA PRO A 131 10.95 10.66 5.79
C PRO A 131 9.76 9.96 6.47
N GLU A 132 8.84 9.41 5.70
CA GLU A 132 7.68 8.64 6.17
C GLU A 132 7.60 7.36 5.33
N HIS A 133 8.65 6.54 5.45
CA HIS A 133 8.84 5.39 4.57
C HIS A 133 7.85 4.27 4.90
N LEU A 134 7.19 3.74 3.88
CA LEU A 134 6.30 2.59 4.00
C LEU A 134 6.92 1.36 3.30
N VAL A 135 6.95 0.23 4.01
CA VAL A 135 7.35 -1.08 3.48
C VAL A 135 6.10 -1.96 3.42
N MET A 136 5.76 -2.47 2.23
CA MET A 136 4.70 -3.45 2.04
C MET A 136 5.25 -4.89 2.17
N CYS A 137 4.45 -5.81 2.69
CA CYS A 137 4.74 -7.24 2.72
C CYS A 137 3.40 -8.02 2.73
N HIS A 138 3.47 -9.34 2.57
CA HIS A 138 2.35 -10.26 2.49
C HIS A 138 2.55 -11.45 3.47
N PRO A 139 2.87 -11.22 4.75
CA PRO A 139 3.04 -12.30 5.72
C PRO A 139 1.70 -13.01 5.95
N GLY A 140 1.73 -14.33 6.12
CA GLY A 140 0.54 -15.08 6.49
C GLY A 140 0.78 -16.59 6.60
N PHE A 141 -0.20 -17.26 7.21
CA PHE A 141 -0.31 -18.71 7.17
C PHE A 141 -1.07 -19.13 5.92
N VAL A 142 -0.82 -20.34 5.44
CA VAL A 142 -1.50 -20.91 4.27
C VAL A 142 -2.50 -21.96 4.76
N ASP A 143 -3.74 -21.84 4.29
CA ASP A 143 -4.79 -22.84 4.44
C ASP A 143 -5.44 -23.14 3.08
N ASP A 144 -6.33 -24.14 3.07
CA ASP A 144 -7.02 -24.57 1.86
C ASP A 144 -7.92 -23.48 1.26
N GLU A 145 -8.41 -22.54 2.08
CA GLU A 145 -9.23 -21.44 1.59
C GLU A 145 -8.39 -20.45 0.80
N LEU A 146 -7.26 -20.01 1.36
CA LEU A 146 -6.33 -19.13 0.68
C LEU A 146 -5.80 -19.74 -0.61
N ALA A 147 -5.44 -21.04 -0.60
CA ALA A 147 -4.94 -21.75 -1.77
C ALA A 147 -5.94 -21.78 -2.95
N ARG A 148 -7.24 -21.61 -2.69
CA ARG A 148 -8.27 -21.48 -3.73
C ARG A 148 -8.44 -20.05 -4.27
N LEU A 149 -8.02 -19.04 -3.51
CA LEU A 149 -8.32 -17.62 -3.79
C LEU A 149 -7.13 -16.84 -4.34
N ASP A 150 -5.91 -17.18 -3.94
CA ASP A 150 -4.71 -16.41 -4.27
C ASP A 150 -3.55 -17.34 -4.67
N PRO A 151 -2.92 -17.16 -5.84
CA PRO A 151 -1.74 -17.95 -6.22
C PRO A 151 -0.49 -17.61 -5.39
N VAL A 152 -0.45 -16.45 -4.70
CA VAL A 152 0.68 -16.06 -3.85
C VAL A 152 0.54 -16.75 -2.49
N ILE A 153 0.94 -18.02 -2.41
CA ILE A 153 0.85 -18.82 -1.18
C ILE A 153 2.23 -19.16 -0.62
N GLU A 154 3.21 -19.49 -1.46
CA GLU A 154 4.51 -20.02 -1.03
C GLU A 154 5.35 -18.98 -0.28
N THR A 155 5.27 -17.71 -0.67
CA THR A 155 6.07 -16.66 -0.02
C THR A 155 5.51 -16.19 1.31
N ARG A 156 4.22 -16.41 1.60
CA ARG A 156 3.57 -15.83 2.79
C ARG A 156 4.14 -16.35 4.12
N PRO A 157 4.40 -17.67 4.30
CA PRO A 157 5.04 -18.17 5.52
C PRO A 157 6.50 -17.69 5.66
N ILE A 158 7.21 -17.53 4.55
CA ILE A 158 8.59 -17.02 4.52
C ILE A 158 8.61 -15.56 4.99
N GLU A 159 7.75 -14.72 4.41
CA GLU A 159 7.58 -13.33 4.81
C GLU A 159 7.16 -13.21 6.28
N HIS A 160 6.26 -14.07 6.75
CA HIS A 160 5.83 -14.12 8.15
C HIS A 160 6.99 -14.43 9.11
N ALA A 161 7.76 -15.49 8.84
CA ALA A 161 8.88 -15.90 9.69
C ALA A 161 9.97 -14.82 9.75
N ALA A 162 10.31 -14.24 8.60
CA ALA A 162 11.31 -13.17 8.51
C ALA A 162 10.84 -11.89 9.22
N LEU A 163 9.58 -11.48 9.05
CA LEU A 163 9.04 -10.29 9.71
C LEU A 163 8.97 -10.46 11.23
N ALA A 164 8.62 -11.66 11.71
CA ALA A 164 8.61 -11.97 13.14
C ALA A 164 10.01 -11.89 13.79
N ALA A 165 11.07 -12.17 13.02
CA ALA A 165 12.46 -12.04 13.45
C ALA A 165 13.07 -10.66 13.16
N PHE A 166 12.36 -9.78 12.45
CA PHE A 166 12.92 -8.53 11.96
C PHE A 166 12.95 -7.46 13.05
N VAL A 167 14.14 -6.90 13.28
CA VAL A 167 14.33 -5.72 14.14
C VAL A 167 14.65 -4.53 13.24
N PRO A 168 13.73 -3.58 13.05
CA PRO A 168 14.00 -2.44 12.20
C PRO A 168 15.08 -1.54 12.82
N GLY A 169 16.08 -1.18 12.02
CA GLY A 169 17.10 -0.20 12.39
C GLY A 169 16.62 1.27 12.34
N LEU A 170 15.32 1.48 12.13
CA LEU A 170 14.67 2.79 12.02
C LEU A 170 13.51 2.89 13.02
N PRO A 171 13.23 4.08 13.56
CA PRO A 171 12.10 4.26 14.47
C PRO A 171 10.78 4.01 13.74
N MET A 172 9.92 3.18 14.33
CA MET A 172 8.54 3.02 13.88
C MET A 172 7.61 3.90 14.70
N VAL A 173 6.73 4.62 14.00
CA VAL A 173 5.74 5.50 14.62
C VAL A 173 4.34 5.14 14.13
N ARG A 174 3.34 5.30 15.00
CA ARG A 174 1.93 5.16 14.60
C ARG A 174 1.54 6.30 13.67
N PHE A 175 0.68 6.03 12.69
CA PHE A 175 0.16 7.07 11.78
C PHE A 175 -0.46 8.26 12.51
N SER A 176 -1.15 8.02 13.63
CA SER A 176 -1.74 9.07 14.46
C SER A 176 -0.72 10.08 15.03
N ARG A 177 0.58 9.77 14.96
CA ARG A 177 1.70 10.62 15.41
C ARG A 177 2.45 11.30 14.25
N LEU A 178 2.13 11.03 12.98
CA LEU A 178 2.76 11.62 11.79
C LEU A 178 2.16 13.00 11.41
N ARG A 179 1.69 13.77 12.39
CA ARG A 179 1.00 15.06 12.14
C ARG A 179 1.96 16.13 11.62
#